data_AF-A0A7J7QMY3-F1
#
_entry.id   AF-A0A7J7QMY3-F1
#
_cell.length_a   1.000
_cell.length_b   1.000
_cell.length_c   1.000
_cell.angle_alpha   90.00
_cell.angle_beta   90.00
_cell.angle_gamma   90.00
#
_symmetry.space_group_name_H-M   'P 1'
#
loop_
_entity.id
_entity.type
_entity.pdbx_description
1 polymer ?
#
loop_
_entity_poly.entity_id
_entity_poly.type
_entity_poly.pdbx_seq_one_letter_code
_entity_poly.pdbx_strand_id
1 'polypeptide(L)'
;MPGLSISNRIYPNAALRLLQRELRGPAPGAQVHTARSFSECILPTEKVLEGESPDAHVGRFTPDGRCLVCFSLQLQALLLFDYLGPVPAPPSTPDEPVGFNRFFKERWRLNLCSGSELLNRDFCLSLRGGAFLLLASSVTGRREAGGGAGDAAAGAAAAAGAAAAAAAAPGGAAPAMPAVPAAAADGAAVARRQLQLHRQLPDDGAGPEDEQQQQGPGTGRAVSNDWCEMTTFYVVDVKCCSKTDERRFPADYFELNGNGCACVYGNTLAITSTYSQTIHLMQVNRDGTLTNMQSIGQMCQADDDLPIQLAAEAEQHWWLHRHQQQHQQEQQTRLLAAQQQR
;
A
#
# COMPACT_ATOMS: atom_id res chain seq x y z
N MET A 1 -31.69 25.26 22.47
CA MET A 1 -31.80 23.80 22.32
C MET A 1 -32.69 23.48 21.12
N PRO A 2 -32.17 23.35 19.89
CA PRO A 2 -32.99 22.91 18.77
C PRO A 2 -33.12 21.38 18.84
N GLY A 3 -34.35 20.90 18.93
CA GLY A 3 -34.69 19.48 18.98
C GLY A 3 -34.34 18.78 17.68
N LEU A 4 -33.57 17.70 17.79
CA LEU A 4 -33.39 16.74 16.71
C LEU A 4 -34.74 16.04 16.49
N SER A 5 -35.46 16.46 15.44
CA SER A 5 -36.58 15.70 14.90
C SER A 5 -36.04 14.35 14.44
N ILE A 6 -36.31 13.31 15.22
CA ILE A 6 -36.11 11.93 14.79
C ILE A 6 -37.20 11.67 13.75
N SER A 7 -36.92 12.04 12.51
CA SER A 7 -37.68 11.58 11.34
C SER A 7 -37.76 10.08 11.47
N ASN A 8 -38.99 9.57 11.68
CA ASN A 8 -39.32 8.17 11.78
C ASN A 8 -39.00 7.51 10.43
N ARG A 9 -37.72 7.20 10.18
CA ARG A 9 -37.26 6.53 8.97
C ARG A 9 -37.77 5.10 9.06
N ILE A 10 -38.96 4.89 8.51
CA ILE A 10 -39.43 3.56 8.16
C ILE A 10 -38.41 3.02 7.17
N TYR A 11 -37.51 2.15 7.63
CA TYR A 11 -36.60 1.45 6.73
C TYR A 11 -37.47 0.55 5.84
N PRO A 12 -37.57 0.82 4.52
CA PRO A 12 -38.36 -0.03 3.65
C PRO A 12 -37.72 -1.42 3.63
N ASN A 13 -38.54 -2.46 3.79
CA ASN A 13 -38.09 -3.85 3.69
C ASN A 13 -37.52 -4.15 2.29
N ALA A 14 -36.84 -5.28 2.14
CA ALA A 14 -36.21 -5.66 0.87
C ALA A 14 -37.20 -5.66 -0.31
N ALA A 15 -38.45 -6.10 -0.08
CA ALA A 15 -39.49 -6.13 -1.12
C ALA A 15 -39.85 -4.74 -1.64
N LEU A 16 -40.05 -3.76 -0.76
CA LEU A 16 -40.33 -2.37 -1.16
C LEU A 16 -39.15 -1.73 -1.89
N ARG A 17 -37.91 -2.02 -1.48
CA ARG A 17 -36.71 -1.52 -2.16
C ARG A 17 -36.52 -2.13 -3.55
N LEU A 18 -36.85 -3.42 -3.71
CA LEU A 18 -36.85 -4.08 -5.02
C LEU A 18 -37.91 -3.46 -5.95
N LEU A 19 -39.15 -3.31 -5.46
CA LEU A 19 -40.23 -2.67 -6.21
C LEU A 19 -39.86 -1.23 -6.62
N GLN A 20 -39.25 -0.46 -5.72
CA GLN A 20 -38.81 0.89 -6.03
C GLN A 20 -37.69 0.92 -7.08
N ARG A 21 -36.79 -0.09 -7.09
CA ARG A 21 -35.74 -0.23 -8.11
C ARG A 21 -36.30 -0.62 -9.47
N GLU A 22 -37.37 -1.40 -9.51
CA GLU A 22 -38.07 -1.77 -10.75
C GLU A 22 -38.82 -0.57 -11.34
N LEU A 23 -39.45 0.25 -10.49
CA LEU A 23 -40.22 1.42 -10.90
C LEU A 23 -39.36 2.65 -11.18
N ARG A 24 -38.22 2.79 -10.49
CA ARG A 24 -37.33 3.95 -10.59
C ARG A 24 -35.88 3.51 -10.68
N GLY A 25 -35.20 3.98 -11.73
CA GLY A 25 -33.75 3.93 -11.78
C GLY A 25 -33.15 4.77 -10.65
N PRO A 26 -31.99 4.38 -10.09
CA PRO A 26 -31.28 5.20 -9.14
C PRO A 26 -30.77 6.48 -9.82
N ALA A 27 -30.60 7.54 -9.03
CA ALA A 27 -30.03 8.79 -9.53
C ALA A 27 -28.63 8.53 -10.13
N PRO A 28 -28.23 9.30 -11.16
CA PRO A 28 -26.88 9.23 -11.71
C PRO A 28 -25.83 9.30 -10.61
N GLY A 29 -24.86 8.38 -10.60
CA GLY A 29 -23.82 8.30 -9.58
C GLY A 29 -24.22 7.69 -8.23
N ALA A 30 -25.51 7.46 -7.97
CA ALA A 30 -25.99 6.94 -6.68
C ALA A 30 -26.04 5.39 -6.60
N GLN A 31 -25.67 4.69 -7.68
CA GLN A 31 -25.75 3.23 -7.83
C GLN A 31 -25.15 2.47 -6.63
N VAL A 32 -23.97 2.90 -6.17
CA VAL A 32 -23.24 2.27 -5.06
C VAL A 32 -23.97 2.48 -3.73
N HIS A 33 -24.49 3.69 -3.48
CA HIS A 33 -25.26 3.99 -2.28
C HIS A 33 -26.57 3.21 -2.24
N THR A 34 -27.28 3.12 -3.37
CA THR A 34 -28.50 2.32 -3.50
C THR A 34 -28.23 0.83 -3.24
N ALA A 35 -27.14 0.28 -3.79
CA ALA A 35 -26.74 -1.11 -3.56
C ALA A 35 -26.35 -1.38 -2.09
N ARG A 36 -25.55 -0.50 -1.47
CA ARG A 36 -25.15 -0.64 -0.05
C ARG A 36 -26.34 -0.54 0.89
N SER A 37 -27.27 0.36 0.62
CA SER A 37 -28.44 0.49 1.47
C SER A 37 -29.34 -0.76 1.34
N PHE A 38 -29.40 -1.40 0.18
CA PHE A 38 -30.15 -2.65 0.00
C PHE A 38 -29.63 -3.79 0.90
N SER A 39 -28.31 -3.89 1.11
CA SER A 39 -27.73 -4.90 2.01
C SER A 39 -28.14 -4.75 3.48
N GLU A 40 -28.64 -3.58 3.91
CA GLU A 40 -29.19 -3.40 5.27
C GLU A 40 -30.45 -4.24 5.52
N CYS A 41 -31.13 -4.67 4.45
CA CYS A 41 -32.36 -5.45 4.53
C CYS A 41 -32.13 -6.97 4.40
N ILE A 42 -30.89 -7.40 4.21
CA ILE A 42 -30.53 -8.81 4.08
C ILE A 42 -29.98 -9.26 5.44
N LEU A 43 -30.71 -10.15 6.11
CA LEU A 43 -30.27 -10.76 7.36
C LEU A 43 -29.60 -12.11 7.05
N PRO A 44 -28.56 -12.51 7.84
CA PRO A 44 -28.02 -13.85 7.75
C PRO A 44 -29.13 -14.89 7.95
N THR A 45 -29.27 -15.82 7.01
CA THR A 45 -30.27 -16.89 7.08
C THR A 45 -29.93 -17.92 8.16
N GLU A 46 -28.65 -18.18 8.37
CA GLU A 46 -28.15 -19.20 9.29
C GLU A 46 -26.88 -18.69 9.99
N LYS A 47 -26.70 -19.08 11.25
CA LYS A 47 -25.48 -18.80 12.03
C LYS A 47 -24.99 -20.10 12.63
N VAL A 48 -23.78 -20.50 12.26
CA VAL A 48 -23.07 -21.61 12.90
C VAL A 48 -22.11 -20.98 13.91
N LEU A 49 -22.37 -21.19 15.21
CA LEU A 49 -21.62 -20.58 16.31
C LEU A 49 -20.57 -21.51 16.92
N GLU A 50 -20.62 -22.80 16.59
CA GLU A 50 -19.81 -23.83 17.23
C GLU A 50 -18.93 -24.51 16.19
N GLY A 51 -17.61 -24.33 16.34
CA GLY A 51 -16.64 -25.05 15.56
C GLY A 51 -15.21 -24.68 15.93
N GLU A 52 -14.34 -25.67 15.85
CA GLU A 52 -12.89 -25.47 15.97
C GLU A 52 -12.43 -24.45 14.93
N SER A 53 -11.64 -23.47 15.34
CA SER A 53 -11.06 -22.48 14.42
C SER A 53 -10.00 -23.15 13.56
N PRO A 54 -9.88 -22.80 12.26
CA PRO A 54 -8.81 -23.31 11.43
C PRO A 54 -7.44 -22.85 11.95
N ASP A 55 -6.40 -23.63 11.70
CA ASP A 55 -4.99 -23.26 11.93
C ASP A 55 -4.49 -22.23 10.88
N ALA A 56 -5.28 -21.19 10.67
CA ALA A 56 -5.07 -20.16 9.67
C ALA A 56 -5.74 -18.85 10.08
N HIS A 57 -5.18 -17.74 9.62
CA HIS A 57 -5.87 -16.45 9.69
C HIS A 57 -6.97 -16.40 8.64
N VAL A 58 -8.22 -16.39 9.10
CA VAL A 58 -9.38 -16.22 8.23
C VAL A 58 -9.35 -14.82 7.63
N GLY A 59 -9.37 -14.76 6.29
CA GLY A 59 -9.40 -13.51 5.56
C GLY A 59 -10.84 -13.19 5.12
N ARG A 60 -11.14 -13.49 3.86
CA ARG A 60 -12.39 -13.06 3.21
C ARG A 60 -12.87 -14.08 2.20
N PHE A 61 -14.16 -14.06 1.91
CA PHE A 61 -14.71 -14.81 0.80
C PHE A 61 -14.32 -14.19 -0.54
N THR A 62 -14.17 -15.03 -1.55
CA THR A 62 -14.12 -14.59 -2.94
C THR A 62 -15.46 -13.91 -3.32
N PRO A 63 -15.47 -12.97 -4.28
CA PRO A 63 -16.68 -12.23 -4.64
C PRO A 63 -17.88 -13.10 -5.08
N ASP A 64 -17.61 -14.31 -5.57
CA ASP A 64 -18.62 -15.31 -5.93
C ASP A 64 -19.12 -16.15 -4.74
N GLY A 65 -18.53 -15.97 -3.54
CA GLY A 65 -18.92 -16.64 -2.30
C GLY A 65 -18.58 -18.12 -2.23
N ARG A 66 -17.85 -18.66 -3.21
CA ARG A 66 -17.56 -20.10 -3.33
C ARG A 66 -16.33 -20.54 -2.56
N CYS A 67 -15.40 -19.62 -2.35
CA CYS A 67 -14.14 -19.95 -1.69
C CYS A 67 -13.85 -18.96 -0.56
N LEU A 68 -13.21 -19.45 0.50
CA LEU A 68 -12.69 -18.65 1.60
C LEU A 68 -11.17 -18.51 1.44
N VAL A 69 -10.71 -17.27 1.39
CA VAL A 69 -9.29 -16.91 1.36
C VAL A 69 -8.79 -16.78 2.79
N CYS A 70 -7.76 -17.54 3.12
CA CYS A 70 -7.10 -17.56 4.42
C CYS A 70 -5.59 -17.39 4.24
N PHE A 71 -4.90 -17.05 5.33
CA PHE A 71 -3.45 -16.94 5.38
C PHE A 71 -2.89 -17.92 6.39
N SER A 72 -1.71 -18.46 6.12
CA SER A 72 -1.01 -19.30 7.10
C SER A 72 -0.73 -18.51 8.38
N LEU A 73 -0.62 -19.19 9.52
CA LEU A 73 -0.28 -18.55 10.81
C LEU A 73 1.06 -17.82 10.77
N GLN A 74 2.00 -18.29 9.94
CA GLN A 74 3.29 -17.63 9.72
C GLN A 74 3.22 -16.47 8.72
N LEU A 75 2.05 -16.19 8.12
CA LEU A 75 1.85 -15.16 7.08
C LEU A 75 2.81 -15.31 5.88
N GLN A 76 3.11 -16.53 5.45
CA GLN A 76 3.98 -16.78 4.30
C GLN A 76 3.23 -17.42 3.13
N ALA A 77 2.14 -18.13 3.43
CA ALA A 77 1.34 -18.82 2.44
C ALA A 77 -0.11 -18.34 2.41
N LEU A 78 -0.68 -18.34 1.21
CA LEU A 78 -2.09 -18.18 0.94
C LEU A 78 -2.77 -19.55 0.94
N LEU A 79 -3.90 -19.66 1.62
CA LEU A 79 -4.72 -20.85 1.71
C LEU A 79 -6.08 -20.55 1.08
N LEU A 80 -6.53 -21.37 0.15
CA LEU A 80 -7.88 -21.27 -0.40
C LEU A 80 -8.70 -22.49 0.02
N PHE A 81 -9.85 -22.23 0.64
CA PHE A 81 -10.80 -23.27 1.03
C PHE A 81 -12.04 -23.20 0.15
N ASP A 82 -12.46 -24.34 -0.41
CA ASP A 82 -13.77 -24.45 -1.06
C ASP A 82 -14.86 -24.44 0.02
N TYR A 83 -15.87 -23.59 -0.13
CA TYR A 83 -17.04 -23.54 0.72
C TYR A 83 -18.08 -24.57 0.26
N LEU A 84 -18.34 -25.57 1.09
CA LEU A 84 -19.26 -26.67 0.80
C LEU A 84 -20.70 -26.36 1.23
N GLY A 85 -20.91 -25.27 1.97
CA GLY A 85 -22.19 -24.94 2.56
C GLY A 85 -22.52 -25.78 3.81
N PRO A 86 -23.69 -25.53 4.42
CA PRO A 86 -24.21 -26.36 5.49
C PRO A 86 -24.64 -27.72 4.91
N VAL A 87 -23.69 -28.65 4.84
CA VAL A 87 -23.98 -30.05 4.48
C VAL A 87 -24.85 -30.65 5.60
N PRO A 88 -25.97 -31.34 5.31
CA PRO A 88 -26.76 -32.02 6.32
C PRO A 88 -25.89 -33.07 7.02
N ALA A 89 -25.94 -33.12 8.36
CA ALA A 89 -25.09 -34.03 9.11
C ALA A 89 -25.47 -35.49 8.77
N PRO A 90 -24.49 -36.39 8.58
CA PRO A 90 -24.77 -37.78 8.94
C PRO A 90 -25.21 -37.82 10.41
N PRO A 91 -26.05 -38.77 10.83
CA PRO A 91 -26.48 -38.87 12.23
C PRO A 91 -25.28 -39.20 13.12
N SER A 92 -24.53 -38.18 13.52
CA SER A 92 -23.44 -38.27 14.49
C SER A 92 -24.00 -38.09 15.90
N THR A 93 -23.28 -38.64 16.88
CA THR A 93 -23.58 -38.46 18.30
C THR A 93 -23.68 -36.96 18.63
N PRO A 94 -24.63 -36.55 19.48
CA PRO A 94 -24.99 -35.15 19.71
C PRO A 94 -23.91 -34.25 20.33
N ASP A 95 -22.74 -34.80 20.71
CA ASP A 95 -21.73 -34.10 21.53
C ASP A 95 -20.40 -33.79 20.81
N GLU A 96 -20.25 -34.07 19.51
CA GLU A 96 -19.03 -33.69 18.76
C GLU A 96 -19.12 -32.25 18.24
N PRO A 97 -18.13 -31.38 18.53
CA PRO A 97 -18.09 -30.03 18.01
C PRO A 97 -18.01 -30.05 16.48
N VAL A 98 -18.79 -29.20 15.84
CA VAL A 98 -18.84 -29.14 14.37
C VAL A 98 -17.57 -28.48 13.83
N GLY A 99 -16.55 -29.29 13.48
CA GLY A 99 -15.26 -28.77 13.01
C GLY A 99 -15.34 -27.96 11.70
N PHE A 100 -14.43 -26.99 11.54
CA PHE A 100 -14.30 -26.14 10.35
C PHE A 100 -14.25 -26.93 9.03
N ASN A 101 -13.57 -28.09 9.04
CA ASN A 101 -13.40 -28.97 7.89
C ASN A 101 -14.70 -29.55 7.33
N ARG A 102 -15.81 -29.43 8.08
CA ARG A 102 -17.14 -29.81 7.60
C ARG A 102 -17.66 -28.85 6.53
N PHE A 103 -17.45 -27.55 6.73
CA PHE A 103 -17.95 -26.50 5.85
C PHE A 103 -16.93 -26.10 4.78
N PHE A 104 -15.65 -26.30 5.09
CA PHE A 104 -14.54 -25.84 4.29
C PHE A 104 -13.59 -26.98 3.99
N LYS A 105 -13.23 -27.15 2.74
CA LYS A 105 -12.20 -28.09 2.32
C LYS A 105 -11.03 -27.32 1.74
N GLU A 106 -9.81 -27.57 2.23
CA GLU A 106 -8.63 -26.95 1.63
C GLU A 106 -8.52 -27.36 0.17
N ARG A 107 -8.58 -26.38 -0.72
CA ARG A 107 -8.44 -26.57 -2.17
C ARG A 107 -6.96 -26.58 -2.53
N TRP A 108 -6.23 -25.58 -2.04
CA TRP A 108 -4.80 -25.45 -2.26
C TRP A 108 -4.14 -24.49 -1.28
N ARG A 109 -2.83 -24.65 -1.17
CA ARG A 109 -1.91 -23.80 -0.41
C ARG A 109 -0.80 -23.32 -1.33
N LEU A 110 -0.63 -22.00 -1.40
CA LEU A 110 0.40 -21.36 -2.21
C LEU A 110 1.37 -20.59 -1.30
N ASN A 111 2.63 -21.02 -1.26
CA ASN A 111 3.66 -20.29 -0.54
C ASN A 111 4.16 -19.12 -1.41
N LEU A 112 3.94 -17.89 -0.96
CA LEU A 112 4.30 -16.68 -1.71
C LEU A 112 5.59 -16.06 -1.20
N CYS A 113 5.77 -16.08 0.12
CA CYS A 113 6.88 -15.44 0.80
C CYS A 113 7.81 -16.48 1.42
N SER A 114 9.06 -16.10 1.63
CA SER A 114 10.03 -16.93 2.35
C SER A 114 10.95 -16.06 3.20
N GLY A 115 11.51 -16.62 4.27
CA GLY A 115 12.42 -15.90 5.15
C GLY A 115 11.72 -14.83 6.01
N SER A 116 12.21 -13.59 5.92
CA SER A 116 11.73 -12.43 6.69
C SER A 116 10.54 -11.69 6.05
N GLU A 117 10.12 -12.09 4.85
CA GLU A 117 8.99 -11.49 4.17
C GLU A 117 7.67 -12.06 4.70
N LEU A 118 6.76 -11.17 5.11
CA LEU A 118 5.45 -11.53 5.67
C LEU A 118 4.32 -10.92 4.84
N LEU A 119 3.30 -11.72 4.52
CA LEU A 119 2.06 -11.29 3.91
C LEU A 119 1.24 -10.44 4.88
N ASN A 120 0.65 -9.38 4.36
CA ASN A 120 -0.31 -8.59 5.11
C ASN A 120 -1.71 -9.20 4.94
N ARG A 121 -2.24 -9.78 6.02
CA ARG A 121 -3.57 -10.41 6.03
C ARG A 121 -4.73 -9.42 5.81
N ASP A 122 -4.52 -8.15 6.10
CA ASP A 122 -5.52 -7.09 5.99
C ASP A 122 -5.54 -6.48 4.57
N PHE A 123 -4.58 -6.87 3.71
CA PHE A 123 -4.51 -6.47 2.30
C PHE A 123 -4.84 -7.63 1.36
N CYS A 124 -6.05 -7.61 0.80
CA CYS A 124 -6.51 -8.61 -0.16
C CYS A 124 -7.61 -8.04 -1.06
N LEU A 125 -7.25 -7.69 -2.30
CA LEU A 125 -8.19 -7.14 -3.29
C LEU A 125 -8.51 -8.17 -4.36
N SER A 126 -9.78 -8.18 -4.79
CA SER A 126 -10.24 -9.04 -5.88
C SER A 126 -10.12 -8.29 -7.20
N LEU A 127 -9.36 -8.85 -8.14
CA LEU A 127 -9.20 -8.29 -9.49
C LEU A 127 -10.09 -9.03 -10.49
N ARG A 128 -10.54 -8.32 -11.53
CA ARG A 128 -11.37 -8.86 -12.63
C ARG A 128 -12.57 -9.70 -12.16
N GLY A 129 -13.28 -9.23 -11.13
CA GLY A 129 -14.45 -9.92 -10.59
C GLY A 129 -14.14 -11.17 -9.75
N GLY A 130 -12.91 -11.30 -9.25
CA GLY A 130 -12.50 -12.40 -8.38
C GLY A 130 -11.73 -13.52 -9.07
N ALA A 131 -11.39 -13.37 -10.35
CA ALA A 131 -10.52 -14.33 -11.05
C ALA A 131 -9.09 -14.31 -10.50
N PHE A 132 -8.61 -13.13 -10.09
CA PHE A 132 -7.30 -12.95 -9.50
C PHE A 132 -7.40 -12.23 -8.15
N LEU A 133 -6.40 -12.43 -7.31
CA LEU A 133 -6.23 -11.74 -6.03
C LEU A 133 -4.96 -10.91 -6.06
N LEU A 134 -5.05 -9.67 -5.58
CA LEU A 134 -3.90 -8.83 -5.28
C LEU A 134 -3.63 -8.91 -3.78
N LEU A 135 -2.43 -9.38 -3.44
CA LEU A 135 -1.93 -9.50 -2.08
C LEU A 135 -0.70 -8.61 -1.91
N ALA A 136 -0.40 -8.25 -0.68
CA ALA A 136 0.80 -7.49 -0.35
C ALA A 136 1.61 -8.21 0.71
N SER A 137 2.92 -8.12 0.61
CA SER A 137 3.88 -8.47 1.64
C SER A 137 4.77 -7.29 1.96
N SER A 138 5.34 -7.32 3.15
CA SER A 138 6.35 -6.37 3.61
C SER A 138 7.53 -7.13 4.18
N VAL A 139 8.73 -6.68 3.84
CA VAL A 139 9.97 -7.01 4.55
C VAL A 139 10.23 -5.88 5.54
N THR A 140 10.16 -6.18 6.83
CA THR A 140 10.60 -5.26 7.86
C THR A 140 12.08 -5.49 8.13
N GLY A 141 12.87 -4.43 7.99
CA GLY A 141 14.28 -4.48 8.35
C GLY A 141 14.37 -4.72 9.84
N ARG A 142 14.86 -5.90 10.24
CA ARG A 142 15.21 -6.14 11.63
C ARG A 142 16.36 -5.20 11.92
N ARG A 143 16.11 -4.10 12.63
CA ARG A 143 17.18 -3.31 13.23
C ARG A 143 17.88 -4.23 14.21
N GLU A 144 19.00 -4.82 13.80
CA GLU A 144 19.95 -5.43 14.72
C GLU A 144 20.32 -4.32 15.70
N ALA A 145 19.70 -4.36 16.88
CA ALA A 145 20.16 -3.57 18.01
C ALA A 145 21.61 -4.00 18.22
N GLY A 146 22.56 -3.08 18.01
CA GLY A 146 23.98 -3.33 18.15
C GLY A 146 24.26 -4.06 19.47
N GLY A 147 24.47 -5.36 19.36
CA GLY A 147 24.93 -6.22 20.43
C GLY A 147 26.44 -6.20 20.41
N GLY A 148 27.02 -5.70 21.50
CA GLY A 148 28.45 -5.78 21.74
C GLY A 148 28.97 -7.21 21.66
N ALA A 149 30.27 -7.29 21.40
CA ALA A 149 31.07 -8.51 21.33
C ALA A 149 30.78 -9.51 22.46
N GLY A 150 30.75 -10.80 22.10
CA GLY A 150 30.70 -11.91 23.05
C GLY A 150 30.41 -13.26 22.37
N ASP A 151 31.48 -13.90 21.90
CA ASP A 151 31.71 -15.34 21.68
C ASP A 151 30.52 -16.32 21.56
N ALA A 152 30.48 -17.06 20.43
CA ALA A 152 30.25 -18.52 20.44
C ALA A 152 30.56 -19.14 19.07
N ALA A 153 31.34 -20.21 19.11
CA ALA A 153 31.80 -21.00 17.99
C ALA A 153 30.78 -22.05 17.49
N ALA A 154 31.07 -22.51 16.27
CA ALA A 154 30.81 -23.84 15.70
C ALA A 154 29.39 -24.21 15.24
N GLY A 155 29.32 -24.67 13.98
CA GLY A 155 28.16 -25.34 13.42
C GLY A 155 28.20 -25.55 11.91
N ALA A 156 29.32 -26.03 11.35
CA ALA A 156 29.37 -26.47 9.96
C ALA A 156 28.74 -27.87 9.81
N ALA A 157 27.70 -27.98 8.97
CA ALA A 157 27.26 -29.20 8.29
C ALA A 157 26.38 -28.77 7.09
N ALA A 158 26.92 -28.75 5.87
CA ALA A 158 26.91 -29.85 4.90
C ALA A 158 25.59 -29.97 4.11
N ALA A 159 25.61 -29.46 2.87
CA ALA A 159 24.96 -30.07 1.72
C ALA A 159 25.67 -29.61 0.44
N ALA A 160 26.63 -30.43 0.01
CA ALA A 160 27.22 -30.39 -1.32
C ALA A 160 26.40 -31.28 -2.26
N GLY A 161 26.36 -30.92 -3.54
CA GLY A 161 26.18 -31.88 -4.63
C GLY A 161 25.14 -31.52 -5.69
N ALA A 162 25.58 -30.81 -6.73
CA ALA A 162 25.53 -31.31 -8.12
C ALA A 162 26.14 -30.27 -9.06
N ALA A 163 27.38 -30.52 -9.47
CA ALA A 163 28.04 -29.84 -10.58
C ALA A 163 27.94 -30.68 -11.86
N ALA A 164 28.06 -29.97 -12.99
CA ALA A 164 28.64 -30.38 -14.27
C ALA A 164 27.67 -30.46 -15.46
N ALA A 165 27.84 -29.53 -16.42
CA ALA A 165 28.59 -29.83 -17.64
C ALA A 165 28.91 -28.54 -18.41
N ALA A 166 30.19 -28.31 -18.65
CA ALA A 166 30.73 -27.28 -19.52
C ALA A 166 30.93 -27.85 -20.93
N ALA A 167 30.78 -27.02 -21.96
CA ALA A 167 31.36 -27.25 -23.29
C ALA A 167 31.79 -25.91 -23.90
N ALA A 168 32.98 -25.94 -24.51
CA ALA A 168 33.86 -24.82 -24.82
C ALA A 168 33.57 -24.10 -26.15
N ALA A 169 34.07 -22.86 -26.25
CA ALA A 169 34.09 -21.96 -27.41
C ALA A 169 35.06 -22.41 -28.54
N PRO A 170 35.16 -21.68 -29.69
CA PRO A 170 35.96 -20.45 -29.73
C PRO A 170 35.56 -19.35 -30.77
N GLY A 171 35.98 -18.10 -30.48
CA GLY A 171 36.72 -17.25 -31.43
C GLY A 171 35.96 -16.28 -32.34
N GLY A 172 36.08 -14.98 -32.06
CA GLY A 172 35.80 -13.89 -33.03
C GLY A 172 35.82 -12.52 -32.36
N ALA A 173 36.89 -11.74 -32.57
CA ALA A 173 37.18 -10.51 -31.85
C ALA A 173 36.75 -9.21 -32.59
N ALA A 174 36.26 -8.25 -31.79
CA ALA A 174 36.28 -6.77 -31.93
C ALA A 174 35.35 -6.08 -32.95
N PRO A 175 35.03 -4.75 -32.81
CA PRO A 175 35.30 -3.80 -31.71
C PRO A 175 34.05 -3.05 -31.18
N ALA A 176 34.28 -2.35 -30.05
CA ALA A 176 33.34 -1.57 -29.25
C ALA A 176 33.00 -0.17 -29.81
N MET A 177 31.77 0.28 -29.52
CA MET A 177 31.31 1.68 -29.53
C MET A 177 30.34 1.90 -28.34
N PRO A 178 30.26 3.11 -27.77
CA PRO A 178 30.01 3.32 -26.33
C PRO A 178 28.55 3.33 -25.91
N ALA A 179 28.32 2.87 -24.67
CA ALA A 179 27.05 2.87 -23.97
C ALA A 179 26.67 4.28 -23.46
N VAL A 180 25.39 4.62 -23.63
CA VAL A 180 24.74 5.84 -23.10
C VAL A 180 24.59 5.70 -21.57
N PRO A 181 25.00 6.70 -20.75
CA PRO A 181 24.95 6.57 -19.30
C PRO A 181 23.53 6.77 -18.75
N ALA A 182 23.22 5.98 -17.72
CA ALA A 182 21.99 6.00 -16.95
C ALA A 182 21.88 7.27 -16.09
N ALA A 183 21.06 8.22 -16.53
CA ALA A 183 20.76 9.46 -15.82
C ALA A 183 19.45 9.36 -15.01
N ALA A 184 19.36 8.42 -14.06
CA ALA A 184 18.17 8.22 -13.21
C ALA A 184 18.45 8.29 -11.70
N ALA A 185 19.70 8.56 -11.29
CA ALA A 185 20.10 8.54 -9.88
C ALA A 185 20.05 9.92 -9.19
N ASP A 186 19.95 11.03 -9.94
CA ASP A 186 20.12 12.38 -9.38
C ASP A 186 18.83 13.00 -8.81
N GLY A 187 17.64 12.60 -9.27
CA GLY A 187 16.36 13.19 -8.83
C GLY A 187 16.05 12.94 -7.34
N ALA A 188 16.35 11.74 -6.83
CA ALA A 188 16.12 11.40 -5.43
C ALA A 188 17.07 12.13 -4.46
N ALA A 189 18.27 12.49 -4.91
CA ALA A 189 19.23 13.25 -4.13
C ALA A 189 18.84 14.74 -4.03
N VAL A 190 18.28 15.31 -5.10
CA VAL A 190 17.79 16.70 -5.13
C VAL A 190 16.57 16.88 -4.23
N ALA A 191 15.62 15.93 -4.25
CA ALA A 191 14.44 15.96 -3.36
C ALA A 191 14.82 15.86 -1.87
N ARG A 192 15.81 15.03 -1.52
CA ARG A 192 16.35 14.94 -0.15
C ARG A 192 17.00 16.25 0.31
N ARG A 193 17.63 16.99 -0.59
CA ARG A 193 18.30 18.27 -0.29
C ARG A 193 17.31 19.42 -0.08
N GLN A 194 16.19 19.43 -0.79
CA GLN A 194 15.14 20.46 -0.63
C GLN A 194 14.35 20.31 0.68
N LEU A 195 14.10 19.07 1.13
CA LEU A 195 13.46 18.80 2.44
C LEU A 195 14.37 19.12 3.64
N GLN A 196 15.70 19.05 3.47
CA GLN A 196 16.66 19.47 4.50
C GLN A 196 16.78 20.99 4.65
N LEU A 197 16.57 21.74 3.57
CA LEU A 197 16.67 23.21 3.57
C LEU A 197 15.47 23.89 4.24
N HIS A 198 14.28 23.29 4.23
CA HIS A 198 13.12 23.82 4.98
C HIS A 198 13.22 23.63 6.50
N ARG A 199 14.21 22.88 7.01
CA ARG A 199 14.43 22.65 8.45
C ARG A 199 15.39 23.64 9.11
N GLN A 200 15.87 24.63 8.37
CA GLN A 200 16.86 25.61 8.84
C GLN A 200 16.36 27.04 8.61
N LEU A 201 15.33 27.43 9.35
CA LEU A 201 15.04 28.83 9.65
C LEU A 201 15.42 29.08 11.12
N PRO A 202 16.08 30.20 11.46
CA PRO A 202 16.40 30.55 12.83
C PRO A 202 15.13 30.95 13.58
N ASP A 203 15.00 30.42 14.79
CA ASP A 203 13.92 30.66 15.75
C ASP A 203 14.12 32.04 16.39
N ASP A 204 13.28 33.02 16.04
CA ASP A 204 13.26 34.33 16.70
C ASP A 204 12.05 34.42 17.64
N GLY A 205 12.33 34.55 18.94
CA GLY A 205 11.41 35.20 19.89
C GLY A 205 10.70 34.27 20.88
N ALA A 206 11.26 34.16 22.08
CA ALA A 206 10.61 33.58 23.25
C ALA A 206 9.38 34.38 23.72
N GLY A 207 8.32 33.64 24.10
CA GLY A 207 7.25 34.10 24.99
C GLY A 207 6.88 32.95 25.94
N PRO A 208 6.65 33.19 27.25
CA PRO A 208 6.33 32.12 28.19
C PRO A 208 4.83 32.09 28.45
N GLU A 209 4.10 31.06 28.02
CA GLU A 209 2.75 30.81 28.50
C GLU A 209 2.52 29.31 28.75
N ASP A 210 2.15 29.01 29.99
CA ASP A 210 1.80 27.72 30.55
C ASP A 210 0.53 27.13 29.91
N GLU A 211 0.59 25.93 29.35
CA GLU A 211 -0.62 25.10 29.16
C GLU A 211 -0.36 23.64 29.57
N GLN A 212 -0.89 23.29 30.73
CA GLN A 212 -1.01 21.94 31.27
C GLN A 212 -1.86 21.07 30.33
N GLN A 213 -1.24 20.19 29.55
CA GLN A 213 -1.97 19.15 28.82
C GLN A 213 -2.34 17.99 29.76
N GLN A 214 -3.62 17.99 30.16
CA GLN A 214 -4.30 16.82 30.72
C GLN A 214 -4.37 15.71 29.67
N GLN A 215 -3.72 14.58 29.97
CA GLN A 215 -3.82 13.35 29.17
C GLN A 215 -5.18 12.67 29.44
N GLY A 216 -6.03 12.60 28.42
CA GLY A 216 -7.20 11.72 28.39
C GLY A 216 -6.82 10.30 27.89
N PRO A 217 -7.53 9.24 28.30
CA PRO A 217 -7.18 7.87 27.95
C PRO A 217 -7.70 7.55 26.54
N GLY A 218 -6.84 7.68 25.53
CA GLY A 218 -7.10 7.20 24.18
C GLY A 218 -6.25 5.96 23.90
N THR A 219 -6.90 4.84 23.60
CA THR A 219 -6.32 3.59 23.09
C THR A 219 -5.73 3.80 21.69
N GLY A 220 -4.66 4.57 21.57
CA GLY A 220 -3.83 4.65 20.38
C GLY A 220 -2.79 3.53 20.42
N ARG A 221 -3.05 2.43 19.71
CA ARG A 221 -1.98 1.48 19.37
C ARG A 221 -0.94 2.27 18.59
N ALA A 222 0.27 2.41 19.15
CA ALA A 222 1.38 3.08 18.50
C ALA A 222 1.56 2.50 17.09
N VAL A 223 1.45 3.35 16.07
CA VAL A 223 1.84 2.99 14.70
C VAL A 223 3.35 2.83 14.78
N SER A 224 3.83 1.58 14.79
CA SER A 224 5.27 1.36 14.71
C SER A 224 5.73 1.87 13.35
N ASN A 225 6.54 2.93 13.35
CA ASN A 225 7.23 3.44 12.17
C ASN A 225 8.39 2.49 11.83
N ASP A 226 8.08 1.20 11.68
CA ASP A 226 9.05 0.22 11.21
C ASP A 226 9.26 0.51 9.73
N TRP A 227 10.46 0.99 9.40
CA TRP A 227 10.83 1.29 8.04
C TRP A 227 10.73 0.00 7.22
N CYS A 228 9.84 -0.01 6.24
CA CYS A 228 9.70 -1.13 5.33
C CYS A 228 10.83 -1.06 4.30
N GLU A 229 11.68 -2.08 4.26
CA GLU A 229 12.76 -2.15 3.28
C GLU A 229 12.20 -2.40 1.88
N MET A 230 11.16 -3.24 1.82
CA MET A 230 10.59 -3.72 0.58
C MET A 230 9.11 -4.08 0.77
N THR A 231 8.24 -3.51 -0.06
CA THR A 231 6.85 -3.97 -0.20
C THR A 231 6.69 -4.66 -1.54
N THR A 232 6.12 -5.86 -1.53
CA THR A 232 5.83 -6.62 -2.76
C THR A 232 4.33 -6.83 -2.90
N PHE A 233 3.77 -6.53 -4.07
CA PHE A 233 2.42 -6.87 -4.44
C PHE A 233 2.42 -8.11 -5.33
N TYR A 234 1.67 -9.13 -4.96
CA TYR A 234 1.52 -10.37 -5.72
C TYR A 234 0.15 -10.43 -6.38
N VAL A 235 0.12 -10.85 -7.64
CA VAL A 235 -1.11 -11.25 -8.32
C VAL A 235 -1.17 -12.77 -8.36
N VAL A 236 -2.25 -13.33 -7.83
CA VAL A 236 -2.46 -14.78 -7.74
C VAL A 236 -3.73 -15.15 -8.51
N ASP A 237 -3.63 -16.16 -9.38
CA ASP A 237 -4.78 -16.77 -10.03
C ASP A 237 -5.50 -17.73 -9.08
N VAL A 238 -6.78 -17.46 -8.84
CA VAL A 238 -7.63 -18.24 -7.94
C VAL A 238 -7.87 -19.66 -8.48
N LYS A 239 -7.92 -19.83 -9.80
CA LYS A 239 -8.21 -21.12 -10.44
C LYS A 239 -6.99 -22.03 -10.47
N CYS A 240 -5.85 -21.48 -10.89
CA CYS A 240 -4.65 -22.26 -11.16
C CYS A 240 -3.70 -22.38 -9.95
N CYS A 241 -3.98 -21.71 -8.83
CA CYS A 241 -3.12 -21.70 -7.66
C CYS A 241 -1.68 -21.30 -8.01
N SER A 242 -1.53 -20.26 -8.82
CA SER A 242 -0.21 -19.81 -9.25
C SER A 242 -0.09 -18.30 -9.12
N LYS A 243 1.13 -17.87 -8.79
CA LYS A 243 1.52 -16.47 -8.87
C LYS A 243 1.67 -16.10 -10.34
N THR A 244 0.86 -15.15 -10.80
CA THR A 244 0.87 -14.67 -12.17
C THR A 244 1.88 -13.54 -12.36
N ASP A 245 1.91 -12.58 -11.44
CA ASP A 245 2.79 -11.41 -11.52
C ASP A 245 3.18 -10.93 -10.13
N GLU A 246 4.28 -10.18 -10.05
CA GLU A 246 4.73 -9.52 -8.84
C GLU A 246 5.25 -8.11 -9.13
N ARG A 247 4.95 -7.16 -8.24
CA ARG A 247 5.45 -5.79 -8.31
C ARG A 247 6.12 -5.41 -7.01
N ARG A 248 7.34 -4.93 -7.14
CA ARG A 248 8.31 -4.80 -6.07
C ARG A 248 8.64 -3.32 -5.90
N PHE A 249 8.38 -2.77 -4.71
CA PHE A 249 8.60 -1.37 -4.38
C PHE A 249 9.62 -1.25 -3.23
N PRO A 250 10.86 -0.82 -3.53
CA PRO A 250 11.90 -0.65 -2.53
C PRO A 250 11.71 0.65 -1.74
N ALA A 251 11.91 0.56 -0.42
CA ALA A 251 11.99 1.69 0.50
C ALA A 251 10.82 2.70 0.40
N ASP A 252 9.60 2.20 0.23
CA ASP A 252 8.38 3.01 0.19
C ASP A 252 7.39 2.58 1.29
N TYR A 253 6.46 3.48 1.62
CA TYR A 253 5.41 3.23 2.60
C TYR A 253 4.06 3.09 1.92
N PHE A 254 3.41 1.95 2.15
CA PHE A 254 2.07 1.66 1.68
C PHE A 254 1.15 1.42 2.86
N GLU A 255 0.01 2.11 2.90
CA GLU A 255 -1.03 1.84 3.88
C GLU A 255 -1.79 0.55 3.50
N LEU A 256 -1.23 -0.60 3.90
CA LEU A 256 -1.78 -1.91 3.59
C LEU A 256 -3.06 -2.23 4.37
N ASN A 257 -3.26 -1.59 5.53
CA ASN A 257 -4.42 -1.82 6.38
C ASN A 257 -5.71 -1.42 5.66
N GLY A 258 -6.70 -2.32 5.61
CA GLY A 258 -7.98 -2.06 4.97
C GLY A 258 -7.90 -1.79 3.47
N ASN A 259 -6.80 -2.16 2.81
CA ASN A 259 -6.49 -1.82 1.43
C ASN A 259 -6.39 -0.30 1.17
N GLY A 260 -6.03 0.51 2.18
CA GLY A 260 -6.02 1.98 2.07
C GLY A 260 -5.17 2.52 0.91
N CYS A 261 -4.09 1.83 0.56
CA CYS A 261 -3.19 2.22 -0.52
C CYS A 261 -3.57 1.73 -1.92
N ALA A 262 -4.64 0.96 -2.10
CA ALA A 262 -4.95 0.39 -3.41
C ALA A 262 -6.44 0.42 -3.73
N CYS A 263 -6.78 0.78 -4.97
CA CYS A 263 -8.15 0.74 -5.46
C CYS A 263 -8.23 0.14 -6.85
N VAL A 264 -9.36 -0.52 -7.13
CA VAL A 264 -9.60 -1.22 -8.39
C VAL A 264 -10.88 -0.70 -9.00
N TYR A 265 -10.80 -0.27 -10.26
CA TYR A 265 -11.96 0.16 -11.04
C TYR A 265 -11.95 -0.54 -12.40
N GLY A 266 -12.88 -1.47 -12.60
CA GLY A 266 -12.93 -2.30 -13.82
C GLY A 266 -11.65 -3.13 -13.98
N ASN A 267 -10.78 -2.70 -14.90
CA ASN A 267 -9.50 -3.36 -15.17
C ASN A 267 -8.29 -2.46 -14.79
N THR A 268 -8.54 -1.30 -14.18
CA THR A 268 -7.48 -0.37 -13.75
C THR A 268 -7.26 -0.52 -12.26
N LEU A 269 -6.00 -0.67 -11.88
CA LEU A 269 -5.51 -0.75 -10.50
C LEU A 269 -4.70 0.53 -10.23
N ALA A 270 -5.04 1.25 -9.17
CA ALA A 270 -4.23 2.34 -8.68
C ALA A 270 -3.62 1.93 -7.34
N ILE A 271 -2.31 2.13 -7.19
CA ILE A 271 -1.57 1.93 -5.94
C ILE A 271 -0.93 3.26 -5.55
N THR A 272 -1.19 3.71 -4.33
CA THR A 272 -0.65 4.97 -3.81
C THR A 272 0.53 4.69 -2.89
N SER A 273 1.69 5.17 -3.31
CA SER A 273 2.93 5.18 -2.56
C SER A 273 3.01 6.47 -1.74
N THR A 274 2.99 6.35 -0.42
CA THR A 274 2.90 7.52 0.45
C THR A 274 4.25 8.22 0.60
N TYR A 275 5.35 7.47 0.69
CA TYR A 275 6.67 8.06 0.91
C TYR A 275 7.19 8.73 -0.36
N SER A 276 7.06 8.07 -1.52
CA SER A 276 7.40 8.67 -2.81
C SER A 276 6.33 9.63 -3.37
N GLN A 277 5.22 9.83 -2.65
CA GLN A 277 4.09 10.68 -3.08
C GLN A 277 3.66 10.38 -4.51
N THR A 278 3.55 9.10 -4.86
CA THR A 278 3.33 8.66 -6.23
C THR A 278 2.13 7.72 -6.32
N ILE A 279 1.27 7.95 -7.31
CA ILE A 279 0.16 7.06 -7.66
C ILE A 279 0.57 6.24 -8.88
N HIS A 280 0.74 4.94 -8.69
CA HIS A 280 0.99 4.00 -9.77
C HIS A 280 -0.32 3.49 -10.36
N LEU A 281 -0.62 3.92 -11.58
CA LEU A 281 -1.74 3.44 -12.38
C LEU A 281 -1.30 2.26 -13.23
N MET A 282 -1.96 1.13 -13.05
CA MET A 282 -1.67 -0.12 -13.74
C MET A 282 -2.93 -0.70 -14.36
N GLN A 283 -2.78 -1.38 -15.48
CA GLN A 283 -3.85 -2.15 -16.12
C GLN A 283 -3.70 -3.63 -15.78
N VAL A 284 -4.78 -4.24 -15.32
CA VAL A 284 -4.87 -5.68 -15.06
C VAL A 284 -5.31 -6.38 -16.35
N ASN A 285 -4.38 -7.09 -16.95
CA ASN A 285 -4.61 -7.85 -18.17
C ASN A 285 -5.47 -9.09 -17.93
N ARG A 286 -5.92 -9.74 -19.01
CA ARG A 286 -6.78 -10.93 -18.93
C ARG A 286 -6.03 -12.17 -18.44
N ASP A 287 -4.73 -12.23 -18.68
CA ASP A 287 -3.80 -13.24 -18.21
C ASP A 287 -3.43 -13.04 -16.73
N GLY A 288 -3.75 -11.88 -16.14
CA GLY A 288 -3.43 -11.51 -14.75
C GLY A 288 -2.10 -10.77 -14.60
N THR A 289 -1.44 -10.38 -15.70
CA THR A 289 -0.25 -9.51 -15.65
C THR A 289 -0.64 -8.05 -15.39
N LEU A 290 0.24 -7.30 -14.74
CA LEU A 290 0.06 -5.88 -14.42
C LEU A 290 0.88 -5.01 -15.38
N THR A 291 0.23 -4.30 -16.30
CA THR A 291 0.94 -3.33 -17.15
C THR A 291 0.94 -1.97 -16.49
N ASN A 292 2.12 -1.39 -16.22
CA ASN A 292 2.20 0.00 -15.74
C ASN A 292 1.75 0.94 -16.87
N MET A 293 0.72 1.74 -16.61
CA MET A 293 0.22 2.74 -17.55
C MET A 293 0.91 4.08 -17.32
N GLN A 294 0.87 4.56 -16.09
CA GLN A 294 1.39 5.86 -15.70
C GLN A 294 1.71 5.86 -14.21
N SER A 295 2.74 6.59 -13.81
CA SER A 295 2.98 6.92 -12.41
C SER A 295 2.90 8.43 -12.24
N ILE A 296 2.00 8.89 -11.39
CA ILE A 296 1.74 10.32 -11.12
C ILE A 296 2.43 10.65 -9.81
N GLY A 297 3.55 11.38 -9.86
CA GLY A 297 4.35 11.75 -8.70
C GLY A 297 4.07 13.18 -8.25
N GLN A 298 5.12 13.90 -7.85
CA GLN A 298 5.06 15.34 -7.58
C GLN A 298 4.59 16.14 -8.80
N MET A 299 4.97 15.69 -9.99
CA MET A 299 4.55 16.26 -11.26
C MET A 299 3.43 15.42 -11.88
N CYS A 300 2.45 16.11 -12.46
CA CYS A 300 1.33 15.45 -13.14
C CYS A 300 1.73 14.99 -14.54
N GLN A 301 2.63 15.74 -15.19
CA GLN A 301 3.17 15.48 -16.51
C GLN A 301 4.70 15.46 -16.50
N ALA A 302 5.28 14.86 -17.53
CA ALA A 302 6.74 14.76 -17.67
C ALA A 302 7.41 16.10 -18.00
N ASP A 303 6.67 17.08 -18.50
CA ASP A 303 7.14 18.41 -18.92
C ASP A 303 6.89 19.51 -17.88
N ASP A 304 6.25 19.20 -16.75
CA ASP A 304 5.96 20.15 -15.67
C ASP A 304 7.23 20.70 -14.98
N ASP A 305 8.36 19.99 -15.05
CA ASP A 305 9.62 20.41 -14.43
C ASP A 305 10.18 21.71 -15.03
N LEU A 306 10.00 21.91 -16.33
CA LEU A 306 10.60 23.03 -17.07
C LEU A 306 10.04 24.40 -16.63
N PRO A 307 8.73 24.63 -16.55
CA PRO A 307 8.19 25.89 -16.06
C PRO A 307 8.56 26.16 -14.59
N ILE A 308 8.70 25.13 -13.76
CA ILE A 308 9.11 25.28 -12.35
C ILE A 308 10.57 25.73 -12.26
N GLN A 309 11.46 25.12 -13.05
CA GLN A 309 12.87 25.52 -13.10
C GLN A 309 13.03 26.96 -13.59
N LEU A 310 12.32 27.34 -14.65
CA LEU A 310 12.37 28.69 -15.21
C LEU A 310 11.90 29.75 -14.19
N ALA A 311 10.84 29.44 -13.44
CA ALA A 311 10.35 30.32 -12.38
C ALA A 311 11.37 30.46 -11.24
N ALA A 312 12.01 29.36 -10.84
CA ALA A 312 13.04 29.37 -9.81
C ALA A 312 14.27 30.17 -10.22
N GLU A 313 14.72 30.06 -11.48
CA GLU A 313 15.81 30.87 -12.02
C GLU A 313 15.45 32.36 -12.04
N ALA A 314 14.24 32.70 -12.51
CA ALA A 314 13.77 34.09 -12.52
C ALA A 314 13.71 34.70 -11.11
N GLU A 315 13.28 33.92 -10.12
CA GLU A 315 13.27 34.34 -8.72
C GLU A 315 14.69 34.56 -8.19
N GLN A 316 15.63 33.65 -8.47
CA GLN A 316 17.04 33.81 -8.09
C GLN A 316 17.65 35.08 -8.70
N HIS A 317 17.38 35.33 -9.99
CA HIS A 317 17.84 36.55 -10.67
C HIS A 317 17.27 37.81 -10.02
N TRP A 318 15.98 37.80 -9.66
CA TRP A 318 15.36 38.90 -8.96
C TRP A 318 15.99 39.15 -7.58
N TRP A 319 16.24 38.10 -6.80
CA TRP A 319 16.90 38.20 -5.49
C TRP A 319 18.29 38.82 -5.60
N LEU A 320 19.11 38.34 -6.54
CA LEU A 320 20.46 38.86 -6.76
C LEU A 320 20.43 40.34 -7.15
N HIS A 321 19.56 40.70 -8.08
CA HIS A 321 19.42 42.09 -8.53
C HIS A 321 18.96 43.00 -7.38
N ARG A 322 18.01 42.54 -6.56
CA ARG A 322 17.53 43.28 -5.38
C ARG A 322 18.63 43.49 -4.34
N HIS A 323 19.39 42.45 -4.00
CA HIS A 323 20.52 42.56 -3.08
C HIS A 323 21.61 43.51 -3.60
N GLN A 324 21.89 43.44 -4.90
CA GLN A 324 22.87 44.33 -5.52
C GLN A 324 22.42 45.80 -5.46
N GLN A 325 21.14 46.08 -5.73
CA GLN A 325 20.58 47.43 -5.62
C GLN A 325 20.63 47.95 -4.18
N GLN A 326 20.31 47.12 -3.19
CA GLN A 326 20.41 47.50 -1.77
C GLN A 326 21.84 47.85 -1.38
N HIS A 327 22.82 47.00 -1.74
CA HIS A 327 24.23 47.30 -1.47
C HIS A 327 24.69 48.59 -2.14
N GLN A 328 24.25 48.86 -3.37
CA GLN A 328 24.57 50.12 -4.05
C GLN A 328 23.95 51.32 -3.34
N GLN A 329 22.69 51.23 -2.91
CA GLN A 329 22.01 52.28 -2.15
C GLN A 329 22.67 52.53 -0.79
N GLU A 330 23.05 51.48 -0.07
CA GLU A 330 23.79 51.58 1.19
C GLU A 330 25.14 52.27 1.00
N GLN A 331 25.90 51.90 -0.04
CA GLN A 331 27.18 52.53 -0.36
C GLN A 331 27.00 54.01 -0.71
N GLN A 332 26.01 54.35 -1.55
CA GLN A 332 25.70 55.74 -1.89
C GLN A 332 25.29 56.54 -0.65
N THR A 333 24.44 55.97 0.20
CA THR A 333 24.00 56.61 1.46
C THR A 333 25.18 56.85 2.40
N ARG A 334 26.08 55.87 2.55
CA ARG A 334 27.31 56.00 3.35
C ARG A 334 28.23 57.09 2.82
N LEU A 335 28.41 57.18 1.50
CA LEU A 335 29.23 58.23 0.88
C LEU A 335 28.63 59.63 1.10
N LEU A 336 27.31 59.77 0.94
CA LEU A 336 26.63 61.05 1.19
C LEU A 336 26.72 61.47 2.67
N ALA A 337 26.54 60.53 3.60
CA ALA A 337 26.71 60.79 5.03
C ALA A 337 28.15 61.21 5.37
N ALA A 338 29.16 60.58 4.75
CA ALA A 338 30.56 60.95 4.94
C ALA A 338 30.91 62.33 4.37
N GLN A 339 30.23 62.77 3.30
CA GLN A 339 30.39 64.12 2.75
C GLN A 339 29.76 65.20 3.63
N GLN A 340 28.64 64.92 4.30
CA GLN A 340 27.97 65.86 5.20
C GLN A 340 28.71 66.07 6.54
N GLN A 341 29.63 65.17 6.89
CA GLN A 341 30.46 65.27 8.10
C GLN A 341 31.79 66.01 7.89
N ARG A 342 32.07 66.51 6.67
CA ARG A 342 33.22 67.37 6.36
C ARG A 342 32.80 68.83 6.24
#